data_AF-A0A0P7CTU2-F1
#
_entry.id   AF-A0A0P7CTU2-F1
#
_cell.length_a   1.000
_cell.length_b   1.000
_cell.length_c   1.000
_cell.angle_alpha   90.00
_cell.angle_beta   90.00
_cell.angle_gamma   90.00
#
_symmetry.space_group_name_H-M   'P 1'
#
loop_
_entity.id
_entity.type
_entity.pdbx_description
1 polymer ?
#
loop_
_entity_poly.entity_id
_entity_poly.type
_entity_poly.pdbx_seq_one_letter_code
_entity_poly.pdbx_strand_id
1 'polypeptide(L)'
;MTKPFDIVLFLSGVLTGSQATQQRHLRQARIMQAAIQQRWQRDNPWTWQLKHVRWFFNQNLQNHSRATRYYYQLTMQLIRKRLEHERCQLARRGYFDGF
;
A
#
# COMPACT_ATOMS: atom_id res chain seq x y z
N MET A 1 -9.66 -12.08 13.38
CA MET A 1 -10.42 -10.90 12.89
C MET A 1 -11.34 -11.35 11.78
N THR A 2 -12.61 -10.95 11.81
CA THR A 2 -13.69 -11.50 10.97
C THR A 2 -13.88 -10.81 9.61
N LYS A 3 -13.11 -9.76 9.29
CA LYS A 3 -13.17 -9.11 7.96
C LYS A 3 -11.76 -8.78 7.45
N PRO A 4 -11.37 -9.23 6.24
CA PRO A 4 -10.11 -8.85 5.62
C PRO A 4 -10.04 -7.33 5.36
N PHE A 5 -8.85 -6.74 5.50
CA PHE A 5 -8.64 -5.35 5.13
C PHE A 5 -8.88 -5.11 3.62
N ASP A 6 -9.68 -4.11 3.26
CA ASP A 6 -9.93 -3.76 1.87
C ASP A 6 -8.99 -2.63 1.41
N ILE A 7 -7.87 -3.03 0.77
CA ILE A 7 -6.88 -2.06 0.28
C ILE A 7 -7.39 -1.21 -0.89
N VAL A 8 -8.44 -1.66 -1.60
CA VAL A 8 -9.02 -0.88 -2.69
C VAL A 8 -9.85 0.24 -2.12
N LEU A 9 -10.74 -0.05 -1.17
CA LEU A 9 -11.50 0.98 -0.48
C LEU A 9 -10.57 2.01 0.18
N PHE A 10 -9.47 1.55 0.79
CA PHE A 10 -8.45 2.41 1.39
C PHE A 10 -7.82 3.39 0.40
N LEU A 11 -7.51 2.96 -0.83
CA LEU A 11 -6.86 3.81 -1.83
C LEU A 11 -7.83 4.63 -2.68
N SER A 12 -9.05 4.17 -2.90
CA SER A 12 -10.02 4.82 -3.80
C SER A 12 -10.24 6.29 -3.49
N GLY A 13 -10.22 6.69 -2.22
CA GLY A 13 -10.44 8.09 -1.81
C GLY A 13 -9.29 9.06 -2.07
N VAL A 14 -8.14 8.60 -2.59
CA VAL A 14 -6.96 9.46 -2.85
C VAL A 14 -6.41 9.36 -4.26
N LEU A 15 -7.00 8.51 -5.10
CA LEU A 15 -6.58 8.35 -6.48
C LEU A 15 -7.07 9.53 -7.34
N THR A 16 -6.18 10.04 -8.18
CA THR A 16 -6.47 11.11 -9.14
C THR A 16 -6.04 10.67 -10.54
N GLY A 17 -6.41 11.44 -11.57
CA GLY A 17 -6.10 11.14 -12.96
C GLY A 17 -7.10 10.19 -13.63
N SER A 18 -6.72 9.63 -14.78
CA SER A 18 -7.63 8.82 -15.61
C SER A 18 -8.03 7.51 -14.95
N GLN A 19 -9.24 7.02 -15.25
CA GLN A 19 -9.74 5.76 -14.69
C GLN A 19 -8.79 4.58 -14.93
N ALA A 20 -8.16 4.50 -16.11
CA ALA A 20 -7.18 3.47 -16.41
C ALA A 20 -5.97 3.48 -15.46
N THR A 21 -5.47 4.67 -15.10
CA THR A 21 -4.37 4.82 -14.14
C THR A 21 -4.81 4.47 -12.73
N GLN A 22 -6.01 4.89 -12.31
CA GLN A 22 -6.57 4.53 -11.01
C GLN A 22 -6.71 3.01 -10.87
N GLN A 23 -7.31 2.34 -11.85
CA GLN A 23 -7.48 0.87 -11.85
C GLN A 23 -6.15 0.12 -11.79
N ARG A 24 -5.10 0.65 -12.44
CA ARG A 24 -3.75 0.08 -12.35
C ARG A 24 -3.24 0.10 -10.91
N HIS A 25 -3.35 1.24 -10.23
CA HIS A 25 -2.93 1.36 -8.83
C HIS A 25 -3.72 0.44 -7.91
N LEU A 26 -5.04 0.33 -8.09
CA LEU A 26 -5.88 -0.57 -7.31
C LEU A 26 -5.49 -2.04 -7.49
N ARG A 27 -5.26 -2.47 -8.74
CA ARG A 27 -4.82 -3.84 -9.02
C ARG A 27 -3.44 -4.13 -8.41
N GLN A 28 -2.50 -3.20 -8.55
CA GLN A 28 -1.15 -3.36 -8.00
C GLN A 28 -1.17 -3.39 -6.46
N ALA A 29 -1.99 -2.56 -5.82
CA ALA A 29 -2.13 -2.55 -4.38
C ALA A 29 -2.68 -3.88 -3.84
N ARG A 30 -3.70 -4.46 -4.50
CA ARG A 30 -4.20 -5.80 -4.16
C ARG A 30 -3.11 -6.87 -4.26
N ILE A 31 -2.27 -6.82 -5.30
CA ILE A 31 -1.17 -7.77 -5.47
C ILE A 31 -0.12 -7.60 -4.36
N MET A 32 0.25 -6.36 -4.03
CA MET A 32 1.16 -6.07 -2.92
C MET A 32 0.62 -6.61 -1.60
N GLN A 33 -0.66 -6.36 -1.32
CA GLN A 33 -1.34 -6.84 -0.12
C GLN A 33 -1.34 -8.37 -0.04
N ALA A 34 -1.76 -9.04 -1.11
CA ALA A 34 -1.81 -10.50 -1.14
C ALA A 34 -0.42 -11.12 -0.94
N ALA A 35 0.61 -10.60 -1.60
CA ALA A 35 1.98 -11.11 -1.50
C ALA A 35 2.57 -10.94 -0.08
N ILE A 36 2.34 -9.78 0.54
CA ILE A 36 2.81 -9.50 1.91
C ILE A 36 2.00 -10.32 2.94
N GLN A 37 0.68 -10.42 2.76
CA GLN A 37 -0.19 -11.25 3.60
C GLN A 37 0.24 -12.71 3.55
N GLN A 38 0.46 -13.25 2.37
CA GLN A 38 0.86 -14.64 2.19
C GLN A 38 2.17 -14.97 2.93
N ARG A 39 3.12 -14.02 2.94
CA ARG A 39 4.45 -14.26 3.54
C ARG A 39 4.55 -13.94 5.03
N TRP A 40 3.85 -12.91 5.53
CA TRP A 40 4.00 -12.45 6.92
C TRP A 40 2.68 -12.36 7.70
N GLN A 41 1.55 -12.74 7.10
CA GLN A 41 0.21 -12.57 7.69
C GLN A 41 -0.06 -11.11 8.08
N ARG A 42 0.37 -10.16 7.23
CA ARG A 42 0.14 -8.72 7.36
C ARG A 42 -0.73 -8.20 6.23
N ASP A 43 -2.04 -8.16 6.46
CA ASP A 43 -3.04 -7.76 5.47
C ASP A 43 -3.21 -6.25 5.43
N ASN A 44 -2.88 -5.61 6.54
CA ASN A 44 -3.12 -4.21 6.78
C ASN A 44 -1.85 -3.36 6.50
N PRO A 45 -1.90 -2.37 5.59
CA PRO A 45 -0.78 -1.47 5.28
C PRO A 45 -0.19 -0.73 6.48
N TRP A 46 -0.96 -0.39 7.53
CA TRP A 46 -0.40 0.25 8.74
C TRP A 46 0.59 -0.67 9.47
N THR A 47 0.50 -1.99 9.29
CA THR A 47 1.42 -2.96 9.91
C THR A 47 2.65 -3.26 9.04
N TRP A 48 2.74 -2.68 7.85
CA TRP A 48 3.85 -2.93 6.95
C TRP A 48 5.12 -2.25 7.44
N GLN A 49 6.19 -3.04 7.55
CA GLN A 49 7.53 -2.55 7.86
C GLN A 49 8.34 -2.44 6.58
N LEU A 50 9.42 -1.65 6.62
CA LEU A 50 10.34 -1.46 5.50
C LEU A 50 10.85 -2.79 4.91
N LYS A 51 11.04 -3.82 5.74
CA LYS A 51 11.44 -5.17 5.30
C LYS A 51 10.41 -5.83 4.38
N HIS A 52 9.11 -5.65 4.63
CA HIS A 52 8.04 -6.24 3.82
C HIS A 52 8.05 -5.63 2.42
N VAL A 53 8.14 -4.29 2.36
CA VAL A 53 8.18 -3.54 1.11
C VAL A 53 9.46 -3.83 0.33
N ARG A 54 10.63 -3.81 0.99
CA ARG A 54 11.92 -4.13 0.35
C ARG A 54 11.91 -5.52 -0.27
N TRP A 55 11.43 -6.52 0.46
CA TRP A 55 11.31 -7.87 -0.08
C TRP A 55 10.36 -7.92 -1.28
N PHE A 56 9.21 -7.24 -1.24
CA PHE A 56 8.29 -7.21 -2.38
C PHE A 56 9.00 -6.70 -3.64
N PHE A 57 9.72 -5.59 -3.55
CA PHE A 57 10.45 -5.02 -4.69
C PHE A 57 11.67 -5.84 -5.12
N ASN A 58 12.42 -6.41 -4.17
CA ASN A 58 13.70 -7.05 -4.46
C ASN A 58 13.57 -8.54 -4.77
N GLN A 59 12.50 -9.19 -4.32
CA GLN A 59 12.32 -10.64 -4.44
C GLN A 59 11.04 -10.96 -5.22
N ASN A 60 9.89 -10.43 -4.81
CA ASN A 60 8.63 -10.72 -5.53
C ASN A 60 8.64 -10.13 -6.96
N LEU A 61 9.25 -8.95 -7.14
CA LEU A 61 9.40 -8.29 -8.43
C LEU A 61 10.77 -8.51 -9.11
N GLN A 62 11.57 -9.48 -8.67
CA GLN A 62 12.96 -9.63 -9.15
C GLN A 62 13.06 -9.82 -10.67
N ASN A 63 12.15 -10.62 -11.25
CA ASN A 63 12.13 -10.95 -12.69
C ASN A 63 11.19 -10.05 -13.51
N HIS A 64 10.62 -9.00 -12.90
CA HIS A 64 9.73 -8.10 -13.59
C HIS A 64 10.50 -6.99 -14.31
N SER A 65 9.94 -6.53 -15.43
CA SER A 65 10.51 -5.42 -16.20
C SER A 65 10.68 -4.15 -15.34
N ARG A 66 11.64 -3.29 -15.72
CA ARG A 66 11.83 -1.98 -15.10
C ARG A 66 10.55 -1.14 -15.10
N ALA A 67 9.78 -1.18 -16.19
CA ALA A 67 8.50 -0.48 -16.31
C ALA A 67 7.47 -1.00 -15.28
N THR A 68 7.34 -2.33 -15.14
CA THR A 68 6.44 -2.91 -14.15
C THR A 68 6.84 -2.51 -12.73
N ARG A 69 8.14 -2.62 -12.40
CA ARG A 69 8.69 -2.22 -11.10
C ARG A 69 8.41 -0.74 -10.80
N TYR A 70 8.60 0.12 -11.80
CA TYR A 70 8.30 1.55 -11.71
C TYR A 70 6.84 1.83 -11.32
N TYR A 71 5.87 1.19 -11.98
CA TYR A 71 4.46 1.39 -11.61
C TYR A 71 4.13 0.87 -10.20
N TYR A 72 4.73 -0.23 -9.75
CA TYR A 72 4.59 -0.66 -8.36
C TYR A 72 5.20 0.35 -7.37
N GLN A 73 6.31 1.00 -7.72
CA GLN A 73 6.88 2.06 -6.88
C GLN A 73 5.92 3.26 -6.76
N LEU A 74 5.28 3.66 -7.86
CA LEU A 74 4.25 4.70 -7.84
C LEU A 74 3.06 4.30 -6.94
N THR A 75 2.62 3.06 -7.03
CA THR A 75 1.55 2.54 -6.14
C THR A 75 1.98 2.56 -4.67
N MET A 76 3.22 2.19 -4.35
CA MET A 76 3.74 2.26 -2.97
C MET A 76 3.81 3.71 -2.45
N GLN A 77 4.15 4.68 -3.30
CA GLN A 77 4.16 6.08 -2.93
C GLN A 77 2.76 6.59 -2.56
N LEU A 78 1.72 6.16 -3.28
CA LEU A 78 0.32 6.48 -2.96
C LEU A 78 -0.11 5.89 -1.62
N ILE A 79 0.23 4.62 -1.36
CA ILE A 79 -0.03 3.98 -0.06
C ILE A 79 0.66 4.76 1.07
N ARG A 80 1.95 5.08 0.92
CA ARG A 80 2.69 5.85 1.92
C ARG A 80 2.06 7.22 2.18
N LYS A 81 1.71 7.96 1.12
CA LYS A 81 1.08 9.27 1.22
C LYS A 81 -0.26 9.20 1.97
N ARG A 82 -1.06 8.15 1.74
CA ARG A 82 -2.32 7.92 2.44
C ARG A 82 -2.09 7.68 3.94
N LEU A 83 -1.16 6.79 4.29
CA LEU A 83 -0.81 6.48 5.68
C LEU A 83 -0.32 7.72 6.44
N GLU A 84 0.53 8.53 5.80
CA GLU A 84 1.03 9.79 6.38
C GLU A 84 -0.09 10.79 6.60
N HIS A 85 -0.99 10.94 5.62
CA HIS A 85 -2.13 11.83 5.73
C HIS A 85 -3.05 11.46 6.90
N GLU A 86 -3.38 10.18 7.05
CA GLU A 86 -4.21 9.71 8.18
C GLU A 86 -3.50 9.88 9.52
N ARG A 87 -2.18 9.61 9.59
CA ARG A 87 -1.39 9.88 10.79
C ARG A 87 -1.44 11.37 11.19
N CYS A 88 -1.28 12.26 10.22
CA CYS A 88 -1.39 13.71 10.44
C CYS A 88 -2.81 14.16 10.81
N GLN A 89 -3.85 13.46 10.36
CA GLN A 89 -5.23 13.73 10.78
C GLN A 89 -5.49 13.29 12.22
N LEU A 90 -4.99 12.12 12.62
CA LEU A 90 -5.10 11.61 13.99
C LEU A 90 -4.36 12.52 14.98
N ALA A 91 -3.15 12.97 14.63
CA ALA A 91 -2.39 13.95 15.40
C ALA A 91 -3.16 15.28 15.56
N ARG A 92 -3.77 15.79 14.48
CA ARG A 92 -4.60 17.01 14.54
C ARG A 92 -5.85 16.88 15.40
N ARG A 93 -6.38 15.67 15.57
CA ARG A 93 -7.56 15.39 16.39
C ARG A 93 -7.22 15.10 17.86
N GLY A 94 -5.94 15.17 18.26
CA GLY A 94 -5.50 14.94 19.64
C GLY A 94 -5.38 13.47 20.03
N TYR A 95 -5.36 12.54 19.06
CA TYR A 95 -5.32 11.09 19.32
C TYR A 95 -3.93 10.45 19.11
N PHE A 96 -2.85 11.22 19.20
CA PHE A 96 -1.49 10.71 18.94
C PHE A 96 -0.65 10.67 20.21
N ASP A 97 -0.90 9.67 21.05
CA ASP A 97 0.06 9.23 22.07
C ASP A 97 1.05 8.26 21.39
N GLY A 98 2.33 8.66 21.38
CA GLY A 98 3.37 8.03 20.57
C GLY A 98 3.67 6.56 20.92
N PHE A 99 3.90 5.76 19.87
CA PHE A 99 4.63 4.50 19.90
C PHE A 99 5.48 4.36 18.62
#